data_AF-A0A1J0TQC5-F1
#
_entry.id   AF-A0A1J0TQC5-F1
#
_cell.length_a   1.000
_cell.length_b   1.000
_cell.length_c   1.000
_cell.angle_alpha   90.00
_cell.angle_beta   90.00
_cell.angle_gamma   90.00
#
_symmetry.space_group_name_H-M   'P 1'
#
loop_
_entity.id
_entity.type
_entity.pdbx_description
1 polymer ?
#
loop_
_entity_poly.entity_id
_entity_poly.type
_entity_poly.pdbx_seq_one_letter_code
_entity_poly.pdbx_strand_id
1 'polypeptide(L)'
;MDDHETDLPASFFETLLSEAVGPFFFDLDGAEVVLPVPTADAVCDLDIAVSVHDEFEALVDDDDLADDILEVFAEKPVGEFVALVDDIRSHFGVLVPPDGGFLRVVETLDLYGEDIERDLIGLGLNLYDWVRDHDNTPWAKLFRILDRPPEGGWFEAALKSDIELAEQIAKRKKESGEQQASPSRPPLVGWTRDRDTNTAILETLRRIEASIFQASPKIKGRGPKTPRNLLRPLTAHERYQKYRLYVEHDDIASKVLGSRYKRLSLPDPTDD
;
A
#
# COMPACT_ATOMS: atom_id res chain seq x y z
N MET A 1 30.12 24.47 -21.42
CA MET A 1 28.77 24.40 -20.84
C MET A 1 28.40 22.97 -21.07
N ASP A 2 28.73 22.12 -20.10
CA ASP A 2 28.33 20.74 -20.12
C ASP A 2 26.87 20.74 -19.71
N ASP A 3 26.01 20.46 -20.67
CA ASP A 3 24.61 20.14 -20.41
C ASP A 3 24.62 18.81 -19.65
N HIS A 4 24.60 18.92 -18.32
CA HIS A 4 24.09 17.85 -17.48
C HIS A 4 22.59 17.76 -17.75
N GLU A 5 22.25 17.08 -18.84
CA GLU A 5 21.00 16.37 -18.97
C GLU A 5 20.96 15.42 -17.76
N THR A 6 20.25 15.85 -16.72
CA THR A 6 19.92 15.00 -15.59
C THR A 6 19.14 13.83 -16.17
N ASP A 7 19.82 12.70 -16.43
CA ASP A 7 19.21 11.39 -16.55
C ASP A 7 18.26 11.26 -15.36
N LEU A 8 16.96 11.48 -15.63
CA LEU A 8 15.92 11.05 -14.70
C LEU A 8 16.18 9.55 -14.48
N PRO A 9 16.08 9.06 -13.23
CA PRO A 9 16.21 7.63 -12.99
C PRO A 9 15.24 6.91 -13.95
N ALA A 10 15.76 5.95 -14.72
CA ALA A 10 14.95 5.19 -15.66
C ALA A 10 13.72 4.65 -14.93
N SER A 11 12.53 4.89 -15.48
CA SER A 11 11.27 4.42 -14.89
C SER A 11 11.35 2.90 -14.71
N PHE A 12 11.12 2.44 -13.49
CA PHE A 12 11.08 1.02 -13.19
C PHE A 12 9.90 0.37 -13.92
N PHE A 13 8.78 1.08 -14.03
CA PHE A 13 7.62 0.63 -14.78
C PHE A 13 7.94 0.40 -16.27
N GLU A 14 8.62 1.34 -16.93
CA GLU A 14 9.05 1.17 -18.33
C GLU A 14 10.02 -0.01 -18.48
N THR A 15 10.95 -0.17 -17.53
CA THR A 15 11.87 -1.30 -17.49
C THR A 15 11.11 -2.62 -17.37
N LEU A 16 10.11 -2.69 -16.48
CA LEU A 16 9.25 -3.85 -16.29
C LEU A 16 8.51 -4.21 -17.57
N LEU A 17 7.91 -3.24 -18.28
CA LEU A 17 7.21 -3.49 -19.55
C LEU A 17 8.17 -4.02 -20.62
N SER A 18 9.33 -3.36 -20.77
CA SER A 18 10.35 -3.73 -21.74
C SER A 18 10.87 -5.15 -21.54
N GLU A 19 11.15 -5.53 -20.30
CA GLU A 19 11.63 -6.87 -19.97
C GLU A 19 10.50 -7.93 -19.96
N ALA A 20 9.26 -7.52 -19.67
CA ALA A 20 8.11 -8.42 -19.67
C ALA A 20 7.70 -8.83 -21.08
N VAL A 21 7.44 -7.87 -21.95
CA VAL A 21 6.78 -8.11 -23.24
C VAL A 21 7.50 -7.47 -24.42
N GLY A 22 8.33 -6.44 -24.18
CA GLY A 22 9.03 -5.72 -25.24
C GLY A 22 8.08 -4.96 -26.18
N PRO A 23 8.57 -4.49 -27.34
CA PRO A 23 7.76 -3.74 -28.30
C PRO A 23 6.61 -4.57 -28.88
N PHE A 24 5.55 -3.89 -29.31
CA PHE A 24 4.39 -4.51 -29.97
C PHE A 24 4.58 -4.52 -31.48
N PHE A 25 4.23 -5.63 -32.12
CA PHE A 25 4.38 -5.83 -33.56
C PHE A 25 3.03 -6.17 -34.18
N PHE A 26 2.67 -5.49 -35.27
CA PHE A 26 1.47 -5.80 -36.03
C PHE A 26 1.64 -5.52 -37.52
N ASP A 27 0.82 -6.16 -38.34
CA ASP A 27 0.81 -5.95 -39.79
C ASP A 27 -0.19 -4.85 -40.16
N LEU A 28 0.31 -3.82 -40.82
CA LEU A 28 -0.47 -2.74 -41.41
C LEU A 28 -0.39 -2.84 -42.93
N ASP A 29 -1.39 -3.50 -43.54
CA ASP A 29 -1.51 -3.69 -44.99
C ASP A 29 -0.25 -4.27 -45.66
N GLY A 30 0.39 -5.24 -45.00
CA GLY A 30 1.59 -5.92 -45.48
C GLY A 30 2.92 -5.25 -45.09
N ALA A 31 2.88 -4.17 -44.30
CA ALA A 31 4.04 -3.59 -43.66
C ALA A 31 4.03 -3.92 -42.15
N GLU A 32 5.13 -4.47 -41.64
CA GLU A 32 5.29 -4.69 -40.20
C GLU A 32 5.55 -3.35 -39.50
N VAL A 33 4.65 -2.96 -38.62
CA VAL A 33 4.78 -1.78 -37.76
C VAL A 33 5.26 -2.23 -36.39
N VAL A 34 6.21 -1.47 -35.84
CA VAL A 34 6.78 -1.71 -34.51
C VAL A 34 6.41 -0.54 -33.62
N LEU A 35 5.59 -0.79 -32.60
CA LEU A 35 5.33 0.18 -31.54
C LEU A 35 6.33 -0.04 -30.41
N PRO A 36 7.07 1.00 -29.98
CA PRO A 36 7.95 0.90 -28.83
C PRO A 36 7.15 0.64 -27.56
N VAL A 37 7.87 0.33 -26.47
CA VAL A 37 7.25 0.28 -25.14
C VAL A 37 6.77 1.70 -24.80
N PRO A 38 5.49 1.89 -24.40
CA PRO A 38 4.97 3.21 -24.08
C PRO A 38 5.68 3.77 -22.85
N THR A 39 5.88 5.08 -22.84
CA THR A 39 6.46 5.79 -21.69
C THR A 39 5.54 5.75 -20.47
N ALA A 40 6.11 5.97 -19.29
CA ALA A 40 5.36 6.07 -18.04
C ALA A 40 4.27 7.16 -18.13
N ASP A 41 4.61 8.31 -18.73
CA ASP A 41 3.70 9.44 -18.94
C ASP A 41 2.56 9.07 -19.90
N ALA A 42 2.87 8.44 -21.04
CA ALA A 42 1.89 7.93 -22.00
C ALA A 42 0.86 6.99 -21.34
N VAL A 43 1.32 6.08 -20.49
CA VAL A 43 0.44 5.15 -19.76
C VAL A 43 -0.40 5.88 -18.71
N CYS A 44 0.12 6.95 -18.09
CA CYS A 44 -0.66 7.79 -17.18
C CYS A 44 -1.77 8.56 -17.92
N ASP A 45 -1.52 9.00 -19.15
CA ASP A 45 -2.50 9.74 -19.96
C ASP A 45 -3.73 8.89 -20.35
N LEU A 46 -3.62 7.56 -20.30
CA LEU A 46 -4.78 6.66 -20.42
C LEU A 46 -5.85 6.88 -19.34
N ASP A 47 -5.49 7.42 -18.17
CA ASP A 47 -6.46 7.71 -17.11
C ASP A 47 -7.40 8.88 -17.46
N ILE A 48 -6.97 9.75 -18.39
CA ILE A 48 -7.74 10.93 -18.83
C ILE A 48 -8.28 10.80 -20.25
N ALA A 49 -7.87 9.78 -21.00
CA ALA A 49 -8.36 9.49 -22.34
C ALA A 49 -9.90 9.29 -22.34
N VAL A 50 -10.60 10.00 -23.23
CA VAL A 50 -12.07 9.94 -23.33
C VAL A 50 -12.56 9.21 -24.58
N SER A 51 -11.64 8.90 -25.50
CA SER A 51 -11.92 8.25 -26.77
C SER A 51 -10.85 7.20 -27.10
N VAL A 52 -11.20 6.23 -27.96
CA VAL A 52 -10.26 5.21 -28.46
C VAL A 52 -9.12 5.85 -29.27
N HIS A 53 -9.35 7.02 -29.87
CA HIS A 53 -8.28 7.76 -30.55
C HIS A 53 -7.30 8.34 -29.53
N ASP A 54 -7.81 8.95 -28.46
CA ASP A 54 -6.97 9.50 -27.39
C ASP A 54 -6.12 8.39 -26.73
N GLU A 55 -6.72 7.21 -26.52
CA GLU A 55 -6.01 6.04 -25.99
C GLU A 55 -4.88 5.59 -26.94
N PHE A 56 -5.14 5.59 -28.25
CA PHE A 56 -4.17 5.20 -29.26
C PHE A 56 -3.02 6.22 -29.38
N GLU A 57 -3.33 7.51 -29.47
CA GLU A 57 -2.36 8.59 -29.53
C GLU A 57 -1.44 8.57 -28.31
N ALA A 58 -2.00 8.37 -27.11
CA ALA A 58 -1.21 8.22 -25.89
C ALA A 58 -0.25 7.01 -25.97
N LEU A 59 -0.68 5.87 -26.50
CA LEU A 59 0.14 4.64 -26.53
C LEU A 59 1.27 4.64 -27.57
N VAL A 60 1.11 5.37 -28.68
CA VAL A 60 2.11 5.40 -29.75
C VAL A 60 3.24 6.37 -29.42
N ASP A 61 2.95 7.48 -28.72
CA ASP A 61 3.93 8.50 -28.29
C ASP A 61 4.81 9.03 -29.44
N ASP A 62 4.31 8.93 -30.68
CA ASP A 62 4.89 9.41 -31.94
C ASP A 62 3.73 9.85 -32.85
N ASP A 63 3.52 11.17 -32.92
CA ASP A 63 2.42 11.78 -33.68
C ASP A 63 2.46 11.41 -35.18
N ASP A 64 3.65 11.34 -35.78
CA ASP A 64 3.79 11.04 -37.21
C ASP A 64 3.38 9.58 -37.49
N LEU A 65 3.81 8.65 -36.63
CA LEU A 65 3.42 7.25 -36.73
C LEU A 65 1.94 7.04 -36.44
N ALA A 66 1.39 7.76 -35.45
CA ALA A 66 -0.02 7.71 -35.11
C ALA A 66 -0.89 8.17 -36.29
N ASP A 67 -0.54 9.30 -36.92
CA ASP A 67 -1.22 9.84 -38.10
C ASP A 67 -1.20 8.85 -39.28
N ASP A 68 -0.05 8.23 -39.57
CA ASP A 68 0.10 7.23 -40.63
C ASP A 68 -0.81 6.01 -40.39
N ILE A 69 -0.89 5.52 -39.14
CA ILE A 69 -1.76 4.39 -38.79
C ILE A 69 -3.23 4.80 -38.89
N LEU A 70 -3.60 5.98 -38.39
CA LEU A 70 -4.96 6.49 -38.44
C LEU A 70 -5.47 6.69 -39.88
N GLU A 71 -4.60 7.13 -40.81
CA GLU A 71 -4.95 7.25 -42.23
C GLU A 71 -5.36 5.90 -42.82
N VAL A 72 -4.63 4.82 -42.51
CA VAL A 72 -4.96 3.46 -42.97
C VAL A 72 -6.27 2.96 -42.35
N PHE A 73 -6.50 3.23 -41.06
CA PHE A 73 -7.73 2.79 -40.39
C PHE A 73 -8.95 3.66 -40.73
N ALA A 74 -8.78 4.84 -41.32
CA ALA A 74 -9.89 5.70 -41.76
C ALA A 74 -10.79 5.03 -42.83
N GLU A 75 -10.24 4.13 -43.64
CA GLU A 75 -10.99 3.37 -44.64
C GLU A 75 -11.54 2.03 -44.12
N LYS A 76 -11.14 1.62 -42.90
CA LYS A 76 -11.50 0.32 -42.29
C LYS A 76 -12.71 0.43 -41.36
N PRO A 77 -13.38 -0.69 -41.04
CA PRO A 77 -14.40 -0.70 -40.01
C PRO A 77 -13.85 -0.26 -38.64
N VAL A 78 -14.56 0.61 -37.94
CA VAL A 78 -14.15 1.12 -36.60
C VAL A 78 -13.84 -0.01 -35.61
N GLY A 79 -14.52 -1.15 -35.71
CA GLY A 79 -14.25 -2.31 -34.85
C GLY A 79 -12.86 -2.92 -35.02
N GLU A 80 -12.21 -2.77 -36.18
CA GLU A 80 -10.83 -3.21 -36.40
C GLU A 80 -9.84 -2.29 -35.68
N PHE A 81 -10.09 -0.98 -35.66
CA PHE A 81 -9.28 -0.02 -34.91
C PHE A 81 -9.42 -0.23 -33.40
N VAL A 82 -10.65 -0.43 -32.90
CA VAL A 82 -10.87 -0.74 -31.47
C VAL A 82 -10.15 -2.03 -31.07
N ALA A 83 -10.21 -3.07 -31.92
CA ALA A 83 -9.49 -4.31 -31.66
C ALA A 83 -7.97 -4.12 -31.60
N LEU A 84 -7.40 -3.29 -32.49
CA LEU A 84 -5.97 -2.95 -32.44
C LEU A 84 -5.60 -2.27 -31.12
N VAL A 85 -6.38 -1.28 -30.69
CA VAL A 85 -6.11 -0.57 -29.42
C VAL A 85 -6.21 -1.53 -28.23
N ASP A 86 -7.22 -2.39 -28.21
CA ASP A 86 -7.36 -3.44 -27.18
C ASP A 86 -6.17 -4.42 -27.21
N ASP A 87 -5.69 -4.81 -28.39
CA ASP A 87 -4.53 -5.70 -28.55
C ASP A 87 -3.23 -5.04 -28.04
N ILE A 88 -3.00 -3.76 -28.35
CA ILE A 88 -1.86 -2.98 -27.84
C ILE A 88 -1.93 -2.91 -26.31
N ARG A 89 -3.09 -2.53 -25.76
CA ARG A 89 -3.29 -2.39 -24.32
C ARG A 89 -3.15 -3.72 -23.59
N SER A 90 -3.66 -4.80 -24.19
CA SER A 90 -3.52 -6.16 -23.70
C SER A 90 -2.05 -6.60 -23.67
N HIS A 91 -1.30 -6.35 -24.74
CA HIS A 91 0.13 -6.68 -24.82
C HIS A 91 0.94 -6.03 -23.70
N PHE A 92 0.70 -4.75 -23.42
CA PHE A 92 1.39 -4.03 -22.34
C PHE A 92 0.74 -4.21 -20.95
N GLY A 93 -0.31 -5.03 -20.81
CA GLY A 93 -1.01 -5.22 -19.54
C GLY A 93 -1.71 -3.96 -19.00
N VAL A 94 -2.05 -3.01 -19.86
CA VAL A 94 -2.72 -1.72 -19.56
C VAL A 94 -4.16 -1.67 -20.07
N LEU A 95 -4.80 -2.84 -20.18
CA LEU A 95 -6.20 -2.95 -20.59
C LEU A 95 -7.17 -2.55 -19.47
N VAL A 96 -6.92 -2.98 -18.23
CA VAL A 96 -7.83 -2.74 -17.09
C VAL A 96 -7.10 -1.97 -15.99
N PRO A 97 -7.45 -0.69 -15.76
CA PRO A 97 -6.83 0.10 -14.70
C PRO A 97 -7.30 -0.38 -13.31
N PRO A 98 -6.44 -0.29 -12.27
CA PRO A 98 -6.85 -0.48 -10.89
C PRO A 98 -7.60 0.75 -10.34
N ASP A 99 -8.14 0.61 -9.11
CA ASP A 99 -8.66 1.76 -8.38
C ASP A 99 -7.56 2.81 -8.16
N GLY A 100 -7.75 4.00 -8.73
CA GLY A 100 -6.77 5.08 -8.74
C GLY A 100 -5.98 5.24 -10.04
N GLY A 101 -6.29 4.44 -11.07
CA GLY A 101 -5.72 4.59 -12.41
C GLY A 101 -4.32 4.01 -12.59
N PHE A 102 -3.79 4.15 -13.79
CA PHE A 102 -2.41 3.80 -14.13
C PHE A 102 -1.40 4.74 -13.50
N LEU A 103 -1.74 6.01 -13.24
CA LEU A 103 -0.89 6.93 -12.48
C LEU A 103 -0.42 6.31 -11.17
N ARG A 104 -1.36 5.68 -10.43
CA ARG A 104 -1.04 4.99 -9.18
C ARG A 104 -0.09 3.82 -9.41
N VAL A 105 -0.25 3.06 -10.50
CA VAL A 105 0.62 1.92 -10.84
C VAL A 105 2.05 2.42 -11.08
N VAL A 106 2.19 3.39 -11.98
CA VAL A 106 3.46 3.98 -12.39
C VAL A 106 4.18 4.58 -11.18
N GLU A 107 3.55 5.49 -10.44
CA GLU A 107 4.16 6.13 -9.26
C GLU A 107 4.60 5.10 -8.20
N THR A 108 3.78 4.07 -7.95
CA THR A 108 4.09 3.06 -6.94
C THR A 108 5.28 2.19 -7.37
N LEU A 109 5.34 1.81 -8.64
CA LEU A 109 6.41 0.96 -9.16
C LEU A 109 7.71 1.73 -9.36
N ASP A 110 7.66 3.00 -9.75
CA ASP A 110 8.87 3.82 -9.90
C ASP A 110 9.50 4.17 -8.55
N LEU A 111 8.68 4.37 -7.52
CA LEU A 111 9.18 4.62 -6.17
C LEU A 111 9.64 3.36 -5.44
N TYR A 112 8.94 2.24 -5.62
CA TYR A 112 9.09 1.06 -4.75
C TYR A 112 9.17 -0.29 -5.49
N GLY A 113 9.34 -0.29 -6.81
CA GLY A 113 9.27 -1.47 -7.67
C GLY A 113 10.21 -2.60 -7.25
N GLU A 114 11.47 -2.27 -6.95
CA GLU A 114 12.48 -3.27 -6.50
C GLU A 114 12.08 -3.94 -5.18
N ASP A 115 11.57 -3.17 -4.22
CA ASP A 115 11.15 -3.68 -2.91
C ASP A 115 9.87 -4.51 -3.03
N ILE A 116 8.93 -4.09 -3.89
CA ILE A 116 7.71 -4.82 -4.22
C ILE A 116 8.07 -6.16 -4.88
N GLU A 117 8.92 -6.15 -5.90
CA GLU A 117 9.36 -7.37 -6.59
C GLU A 117 9.97 -8.36 -5.61
N ARG A 118 10.83 -7.88 -4.71
CA ARG A 118 11.48 -8.72 -3.71
C ARG A 118 10.49 -9.38 -2.75
N ASP A 119 9.47 -8.65 -2.31
CA ASP A 119 8.40 -9.20 -1.47
C ASP A 119 7.53 -10.21 -2.23
N LEU A 120 7.22 -9.95 -3.51
CA LEU A 120 6.47 -10.85 -4.37
C LEU A 120 7.22 -12.17 -4.61
N ILE A 121 8.53 -12.13 -4.85
CA ILE A 121 9.38 -13.34 -4.95
C ILE A 121 9.27 -14.18 -3.68
N GLY A 122 9.25 -13.55 -2.50
CA GLY A 122 9.05 -14.22 -1.22
C GLY A 122 7.70 -14.94 -1.08
N LEU A 123 6.68 -14.47 -1.80
CA LEU A 123 5.34 -15.06 -1.87
C LEU A 123 5.19 -16.07 -3.01
N GLY A 124 6.23 -16.29 -3.81
CA GLY A 124 6.21 -17.15 -5.00
C GLY A 124 5.42 -16.54 -6.16
N LEU A 125 5.35 -15.21 -6.22
CA LEU A 125 4.72 -14.45 -7.29
C LEU A 125 5.79 -13.71 -8.09
N ASN A 126 5.51 -13.48 -9.37
CA ASN A 126 6.42 -12.80 -10.28
C ASN A 126 5.79 -11.51 -10.79
N LEU A 127 6.46 -10.35 -10.62
CA LEU A 127 5.87 -9.06 -10.97
C LEU A 127 5.54 -8.95 -12.47
N TYR A 128 6.36 -9.58 -13.32
CA TYR A 128 6.16 -9.66 -14.76
C TYR A 128 4.83 -10.30 -15.17
N ASP A 129 4.21 -11.12 -14.31
CA ASP A 129 2.93 -11.77 -14.61
C ASP A 129 1.79 -10.75 -14.67
N TRP A 130 1.91 -9.59 -13.98
CA TRP A 130 0.93 -8.51 -14.09
C TRP A 130 0.89 -7.85 -15.46
N VAL A 131 1.95 -7.99 -16.24
CA VAL A 131 2.02 -7.53 -17.64
C VAL A 131 1.64 -8.69 -18.56
N ARG A 132 2.31 -9.85 -18.41
CA ARG A 132 2.20 -11.01 -19.31
C ARG A 132 0.89 -11.79 -19.21
N ASP A 133 0.29 -11.84 -18.01
CA ASP A 133 -0.91 -12.63 -17.70
C ASP A 133 -1.91 -11.79 -16.91
N HIS A 134 -2.12 -10.55 -17.34
CA HIS A 134 -2.95 -9.55 -16.67
C HIS A 134 -4.41 -10.01 -16.43
N ASP A 135 -4.90 -10.99 -17.18
CA ASP A 135 -6.19 -11.66 -16.96
C ASP A 135 -6.24 -12.41 -15.61
N ASN A 136 -5.17 -13.12 -15.23
CA ASN A 136 -5.08 -13.86 -13.97
C ASN A 136 -4.42 -13.05 -12.84
N THR A 137 -3.66 -12.02 -13.22
CA THR A 137 -2.94 -11.10 -12.34
C THR A 137 -3.28 -9.65 -12.69
N PRO A 138 -4.51 -9.18 -12.42
CA PRO A 138 -4.88 -7.79 -12.65
C PRO A 138 -4.17 -6.86 -11.64
N TRP A 139 -3.88 -5.62 -12.01
CA TRP A 139 -3.25 -4.61 -11.14
C TRP A 139 -3.97 -4.41 -9.80
N ALA A 140 -5.31 -4.51 -9.80
CA ALA A 140 -6.09 -4.45 -8.56
C ALA A 140 -5.70 -5.55 -7.55
N LYS A 141 -5.23 -6.71 -8.02
CA LYS A 141 -4.71 -7.79 -7.16
C LYS A 141 -3.37 -7.41 -6.54
N LEU A 142 -2.49 -6.74 -7.27
CA LEU A 142 -1.23 -6.23 -6.73
C LEU A 142 -1.51 -5.27 -5.58
N PHE A 143 -2.37 -4.28 -5.79
CA PHE A 143 -2.67 -3.31 -4.75
C PHE A 143 -3.35 -3.90 -3.52
N ARG A 144 -4.16 -4.96 -3.64
CA ARG A 144 -4.67 -5.68 -2.46
C ARG A 144 -3.56 -6.34 -1.63
N ILE A 145 -2.48 -6.77 -2.28
CA ILE A 145 -1.29 -7.29 -1.59
C ILE A 145 -0.54 -6.14 -0.94
N LEU A 146 -0.33 -5.03 -1.65
CA LEU A 146 0.38 -3.85 -1.14
C LEU A 146 -0.37 -3.13 -0.01
N ASP A 147 -1.70 -3.19 0.03
CA ASP A 147 -2.52 -2.67 1.13
C ASP A 147 -2.31 -3.46 2.43
N ARG A 148 -1.82 -4.70 2.33
CA ARG A 148 -1.52 -5.60 3.46
C ARG A 148 -0.20 -6.33 3.18
N PRO A 149 0.92 -5.59 3.14
CA PRO A 149 2.19 -6.17 2.73
C PRO A 149 2.64 -7.22 3.76
N PRO A 150 3.49 -8.17 3.36
CA PRO A 150 4.06 -9.14 4.29
C PRO A 150 4.76 -8.40 5.43
N GLU A 151 4.52 -8.83 6.66
CA GLU A 151 5.04 -8.13 7.83
C GLU A 151 6.56 -8.15 7.87
N GLY A 152 7.18 -6.97 7.95
CA GLY A 152 8.62 -6.82 7.87
C GLY A 152 9.18 -7.05 6.46
N GLY A 153 8.32 -7.01 5.44
CA GLY A 153 8.70 -6.99 4.04
C GLY A 153 9.48 -5.73 3.65
N TRP A 154 10.13 -5.79 2.49
CA TRP A 154 10.94 -4.72 1.92
C TRP A 154 10.09 -3.51 1.59
N PHE A 155 8.91 -3.71 1.00
CA PHE A 155 7.99 -2.62 0.67
C PHE A 155 7.50 -1.88 1.93
N GLU A 156 7.16 -2.61 2.98
CA GLU A 156 6.75 -2.00 4.25
C GLU A 156 7.90 -1.20 4.90
N ALA A 157 9.14 -1.68 4.77
CA ALA A 157 10.32 -0.97 5.25
C ALA A 157 10.58 0.30 4.45
N ALA A 158 10.50 0.23 3.12
CA ALA A 158 10.67 1.36 2.20
C ALA A 158 9.68 2.48 2.51
N LEU A 159 8.38 2.16 2.61
CA LEU A 159 7.33 3.10 2.97
C LEU A 159 7.57 3.78 4.33
N LYS A 160 8.11 3.06 5.31
CA LYS A 160 8.40 3.61 6.65
C LYS A 160 9.67 4.45 6.68
N SER A 161 10.59 4.25 5.73
CA SER A 161 11.80 5.06 5.59
C SER A 161 11.62 6.29 4.71
N ASP A 162 10.53 6.38 3.96
CA ASP A 162 10.20 7.52 3.11
C ASP A 162 9.88 8.77 3.94
N ILE A 163 10.84 9.71 3.93
CA ILE A 163 10.76 10.96 4.70
C ILE A 163 9.70 11.89 4.11
N GLU A 164 9.58 11.94 2.79
CA GLU A 164 8.65 12.85 2.10
C GLU A 164 7.21 12.43 2.36
N LEU A 165 6.92 11.13 2.23
CA LEU A 165 5.63 10.55 2.58
C LEU A 165 5.32 10.79 4.07
N ALA A 166 6.30 10.60 4.96
CA ALA A 166 6.14 10.87 6.38
C ALA A 166 5.81 12.34 6.67
N GLU A 167 6.46 13.28 5.97
CA GLU A 167 6.17 14.71 6.06
C GLU A 167 4.78 15.07 5.55
N GLN A 168 4.35 14.50 4.42
CA GLN A 168 3.02 14.72 3.87
C GLN A 168 1.92 14.19 4.82
N ILE A 169 2.10 12.99 5.37
CA ILE A 169 1.19 12.43 6.39
C ILE A 169 1.17 13.34 7.62
N ALA A 170 2.32 13.85 8.06
CA ALA A 170 2.39 14.75 9.21
C ALA A 170 1.70 16.10 8.95
N LYS A 171 1.82 16.66 7.73
CA LYS A 171 1.10 17.88 7.31
C LYS A 171 -0.41 17.64 7.30
N ARG A 172 -0.86 16.56 6.64
CA ARG A 172 -2.29 16.18 6.59
C ARG A 172 -2.89 15.97 7.99
N LYS A 173 -2.14 15.34 8.90
CA LYS A 173 -2.55 15.17 10.32
C LYS A 173 -2.65 16.49 11.07
N LYS A 174 -1.73 17.44 10.82
CA LYS A 174 -1.81 18.79 11.40
C LYS A 174 -3.01 19.57 10.87
N GLU A 175 -3.32 19.45 9.57
CA GLU A 175 -4.42 20.16 8.92
C GLU A 175 -5.80 19.60 9.29
N SER A 176 -5.92 18.29 9.42
CA SER A 176 -7.15 17.61 9.86
C SER A 176 -7.43 17.76 11.36
N GLY A 177 -6.49 18.29 12.14
CA GLY A 177 -6.62 18.41 13.59
C GLY A 177 -6.68 17.06 14.31
N GLU A 178 -6.30 15.96 13.64
CA GLU A 178 -6.17 14.64 14.26
C GLU A 178 -5.07 14.70 15.32
N GLN A 179 -5.51 14.89 16.58
CA GLN A 179 -4.66 14.67 17.73
C GLN A 179 -4.11 13.25 17.65
N GLN A 180 -2.79 13.10 17.86
CA GLN A 180 -2.14 11.79 17.93
C GLN A 180 -3.04 10.84 18.71
N ALA A 181 -3.61 9.86 18.01
CA ALA A 181 -4.44 8.85 18.64
C ALA A 181 -3.66 8.31 19.83
N SER A 182 -4.33 8.22 20.99
CA SER A 182 -3.79 7.49 22.14
C SER A 182 -3.24 6.16 21.65
N PRO A 183 -2.13 5.64 22.20
CA PRO A 183 -1.48 4.44 21.66
C PRO A 183 -2.53 3.34 21.54
N SER A 184 -2.91 3.05 20.29
CA SER A 184 -3.94 2.05 20.02
C SER A 184 -3.37 0.69 20.40
N ARG A 185 -4.24 -0.23 20.82
CA ARG A 185 -3.81 -1.61 21.00
C ARG A 185 -3.26 -2.12 19.68
N PRO A 186 -2.16 -2.91 19.70
CA PRO A 186 -1.69 -3.52 18.47
C PRO A 186 -2.80 -4.45 17.92
N PRO A 187 -2.90 -4.60 16.59
CA PRO A 187 -3.88 -5.49 15.99
C PRO A 187 -3.62 -6.95 16.38
N LEU A 188 -4.68 -7.76 16.40
CA LEU A 188 -4.57 -9.20 16.65
C LEU A 188 -3.87 -9.92 15.50
N VAL A 189 -4.12 -9.46 14.27
CA VAL A 189 -3.39 -9.92 13.08
C VAL A 189 -1.92 -9.55 13.25
N GLY A 190 -1.03 -10.54 13.07
CA GLY A 190 0.40 -10.36 13.33
C GLY A 190 0.84 -10.61 14.76
N TRP A 191 -0.07 -10.71 15.73
CA TRP A 191 0.30 -11.02 17.10
C TRP A 191 0.60 -12.52 17.27
N THR A 192 1.78 -12.92 16.83
CA THR A 192 2.26 -14.30 16.94
C THR A 192 2.68 -14.63 18.37
N ARG A 193 2.78 -15.93 18.68
CA ARG A 193 3.31 -16.40 19.96
C ARG A 193 4.70 -15.83 20.24
N ASP A 194 5.54 -15.74 19.21
CA ASP A 194 6.90 -15.21 19.35
C ASP A 194 6.87 -13.72 19.73
N ARG A 195 6.00 -12.92 19.09
CA ARG A 195 5.80 -11.51 19.47
C ARG A 195 5.23 -11.35 20.88
N ASP A 196 4.30 -12.21 21.30
CA ASP A 196 3.79 -12.18 22.68
C ASP A 196 4.90 -12.51 23.69
N THR A 197 5.71 -13.53 23.41
CA THR A 197 6.85 -13.89 24.27
C THR A 197 7.91 -12.79 24.32
N ASN A 198 8.26 -12.18 23.19
CA ASN A 198 9.21 -11.07 23.14
C ASN A 198 8.69 -9.85 23.90
N THR A 199 7.39 -9.57 23.81
CA THR A 199 6.73 -8.51 24.57
C THR A 199 6.80 -8.79 26.07
N ALA A 200 6.52 -10.03 26.49
CA ALA A 200 6.62 -10.44 27.89
C ALA A 200 8.05 -10.38 28.44
N ILE A 201 9.05 -10.74 27.62
CA ILE A 201 10.48 -10.61 27.95
C ILE A 201 10.82 -9.12 28.16
N LEU A 202 10.43 -8.25 27.23
CA LEU A 202 10.69 -6.82 27.31
C LEU A 202 10.01 -6.17 28.53
N GLU A 203 8.76 -6.53 28.84
CA GLU A 203 8.07 -6.11 30.06
C GLU A 203 8.84 -6.52 31.32
N THR A 204 9.37 -7.75 31.34
CA THR A 204 10.15 -8.28 32.46
C THR A 204 11.46 -7.50 32.62
N LEU A 205 12.17 -7.23 31.52
CA LEU A 205 13.40 -6.43 31.52
C LEU A 205 13.16 -5.01 32.02
N ARG A 206 12.09 -4.34 31.57
CA ARG A 206 11.71 -3.00 32.05
C ARG A 206 11.39 -2.98 33.54
N ARG A 207 10.76 -4.04 34.07
CA ARG A 207 10.49 -4.18 35.51
C ARG A 207 11.78 -4.39 36.30
N ILE A 208 12.69 -5.21 35.78
CA ILE A 208 14.02 -5.42 36.40
C ILE A 208 14.77 -4.10 36.44
N GLU A 209 14.83 -3.36 35.34
CA GLU A 209 15.45 -2.03 35.27
C GLU A 209 14.86 -1.09 36.32
N ALA A 210 13.53 -0.94 36.36
CA ALA A 210 12.86 -0.11 37.35
C ALA A 210 13.16 -0.55 38.79
N SER A 211 13.23 -1.87 39.04
CA SER A 211 13.58 -2.40 40.36
C SER A 211 15.02 -2.09 40.77
N ILE A 212 15.97 -2.13 39.83
CA ILE A 212 17.37 -1.76 40.06
C ILE A 212 17.47 -0.28 40.45
N PHE A 213 16.78 0.59 39.73
CA PHE A 213 16.74 2.03 40.06
C PHE A 213 16.08 2.30 41.41
N GLN A 214 15.02 1.58 41.76
CA GLN A 214 14.33 1.73 43.05
C GLN A 214 15.14 1.14 44.22
N ALA A 215 15.91 0.08 43.98
CA ALA A 215 16.79 -0.53 44.97
C ALA A 215 18.08 0.29 45.20
N SER A 216 18.49 1.13 44.25
CA SER A 216 19.69 1.96 44.35
C SER A 216 19.56 3.01 45.47
N PRO A 217 20.40 2.97 46.52
CA PRO A 217 20.34 3.93 47.62
C PRO A 217 20.67 5.36 47.18
N LYS A 218 21.35 5.55 46.03
CA LYS A 218 21.65 6.88 45.46
C LYS A 218 20.48 7.50 44.69
N ILE A 219 19.53 6.69 44.21
CA ILE A 219 18.43 7.10 43.31
C ILE A 219 17.06 6.83 43.95
N LYS A 220 17.04 6.35 45.20
CA LYS A 220 15.83 6.01 45.96
C LYS A 220 14.80 7.15 45.93
N GLY A 221 13.64 6.87 45.34
CA GLY A 221 12.54 7.83 45.17
C GLY A 221 12.63 8.75 43.94
N ARG A 222 13.72 8.72 43.18
CA ARG A 222 13.91 9.46 41.91
C ARG A 222 13.97 8.56 40.67
N GLY A 223 13.89 7.24 40.85
CA GLY A 223 13.87 6.28 39.74
C GLY A 223 12.55 6.28 38.95
N PRO A 224 12.55 5.74 37.72
CA PRO A 224 11.33 5.61 36.92
C PRO A 224 10.27 4.79 37.67
N LYS A 225 9.00 5.17 37.49
CA LYS A 225 7.85 4.42 38.04
C LYS A 225 7.84 3.01 37.44
N THR A 226 7.28 2.05 38.19
CA THR A 226 7.09 0.69 37.67
C THR A 226 6.34 0.76 36.34
N PRO A 227 6.94 0.24 35.26
CA PRO A 227 6.35 0.34 33.94
C PRO A 227 5.05 -0.45 33.89
N ARG A 228 4.03 0.13 33.26
CA ARG A 228 2.79 -0.58 32.95
C ARG A 228 3.07 -1.62 31.87
N ASN A 229 2.26 -2.67 31.87
CA ASN A 229 2.28 -3.64 30.78
C ASN A 229 2.00 -2.93 29.45
N LEU A 230 2.68 -3.37 28.42
CA LEU A 230 2.41 -2.96 27.06
C LEU A 230 0.99 -3.38 26.69
N LEU A 231 0.36 -2.57 25.86
CA LEU A 231 -0.96 -2.89 25.34
C LEU A 231 -0.84 -4.13 24.46
N ARG A 232 -1.72 -5.09 24.72
CA ARG A 232 -1.86 -6.31 23.93
C ARG A 232 -3.14 -6.25 23.10
N PRO A 233 -3.20 -6.94 21.95
CA PRO A 233 -4.46 -7.12 21.25
C PRO A 233 -5.43 -7.85 22.18
N LEU A 234 -6.71 -7.49 22.12
CA LEU A 234 -7.74 -8.23 22.83
C LEU A 234 -8.48 -9.14 21.86
N THR A 235 -8.53 -10.42 22.18
CA THR A 235 -9.43 -11.33 21.48
C THR A 235 -10.88 -10.95 21.76
N ALA A 236 -11.80 -11.32 20.86
CA ALA A 236 -13.23 -11.08 21.07
C ALA A 236 -13.73 -11.68 22.41
N HIS A 237 -13.15 -12.83 22.81
CA HIS A 237 -13.45 -13.46 24.08
C HIS A 237 -13.00 -12.62 25.28
N GLU A 238 -11.78 -12.08 25.27
CA GLU A 238 -11.26 -11.22 26.33
C GLU A 238 -11.99 -9.88 26.39
N ARG A 239 -12.37 -9.31 25.24
CA ARG A 239 -13.23 -8.11 25.19
C ARG A 239 -14.55 -8.37 25.90
N TYR A 240 -15.21 -9.48 25.61
CA TYR A 240 -16.45 -9.87 26.26
C TYR A 240 -16.29 -10.12 27.77
N GLN A 241 -15.22 -10.79 28.19
CA GLN A 241 -14.95 -11.00 29.63
C GLN A 241 -14.75 -9.68 30.36
N LYS A 242 -13.99 -8.76 29.78
CA LYS A 242 -13.75 -7.43 30.33
C LYS A 242 -15.06 -6.65 30.44
N TYR A 243 -15.89 -6.68 29.40
CA TYR A 243 -17.24 -6.11 29.40
C TYR A 243 -18.09 -6.68 30.53
N ARG A 244 -18.11 -8.01 30.69
CA ARG A 244 -18.86 -8.68 31.77
C ARG A 244 -18.39 -8.22 33.15
N LEU A 245 -17.08 -8.13 33.38
CA LEU A 245 -16.52 -7.63 34.63
C LEU A 245 -16.91 -6.17 34.92
N TYR A 246 -16.98 -5.32 33.88
CA TYR A 246 -17.47 -3.95 34.03
C TYR A 246 -18.93 -3.91 34.45
N VAL A 247 -19.79 -4.71 33.82
CA VAL A 247 -21.21 -4.83 34.19
C VAL A 247 -21.35 -5.32 35.64
N GLU A 248 -20.62 -6.37 36.02
CA GLU A 248 -20.61 -6.90 37.39
C GLU A 248 -20.16 -5.83 38.40
N HIS A 249 -19.12 -5.06 38.08
CA HIS A 249 -18.61 -4.01 38.96
C HIS A 249 -19.57 -2.82 39.08
N ASP A 250 -20.22 -2.40 37.98
CA ASP A 250 -21.25 -1.34 37.99
C ASP A 250 -22.47 -1.78 38.83
N ASP A 251 -22.87 -3.04 38.71
CA ASP A 251 -23.94 -3.62 39.53
C ASP A 251 -23.56 -3.68 41.01
N ILE A 252 -22.35 -4.11 41.36
CA ILE A 252 -21.87 -4.12 42.75
C ILE A 252 -21.80 -2.69 43.30
N ALA A 253 -21.20 -1.76 42.55
CA ALA A 253 -21.08 -0.36 42.96
C ALA A 253 -22.46 0.28 43.18
N SER A 254 -23.43 -0.01 42.32
CA SER A 254 -24.81 0.45 42.48
C SER A 254 -25.49 -0.11 43.74
N LYS A 255 -25.22 -1.37 44.10
CA LYS A 255 -25.75 -1.99 45.33
C LYS A 255 -25.11 -1.43 46.59
N VAL A 256 -23.81 -1.14 46.57
CA VAL A 256 -23.05 -0.65 47.73
C VAL A 256 -23.31 0.84 48.00
N LEU A 257 -23.37 1.66 46.96
CA LEU A 257 -23.48 3.11 47.06
C LEU A 257 -24.92 3.63 46.87
N GLY A 258 -25.85 2.77 46.44
CA GLY A 258 -27.27 3.06 46.32
C GLY A 258 -27.54 4.28 45.43
N SER A 259 -28.37 5.21 45.93
CA SER A 259 -28.76 6.43 45.21
C SER A 259 -27.62 7.43 44.95
N ARG A 260 -26.44 7.23 45.53
CA ARG A 260 -25.26 8.08 45.31
C ARG A 260 -24.42 7.64 44.11
N TYR A 261 -24.68 6.47 43.54
CA TYR A 261 -23.96 5.96 42.39
C TYR A 261 -24.67 6.30 41.09
N LYS A 262 -23.96 6.96 40.18
CA LYS A 262 -24.40 7.15 38.81
C LYS A 262 -23.74 6.05 37.97
N ARG A 263 -24.56 5.15 37.41
CA ARG A 263 -24.06 4.09 36.52
C ARG A 263 -23.24 4.70 35.38
N LEU A 264 -22.11 4.08 35.10
CA LEU A 264 -21.26 4.50 33.99
C LEU A 264 -21.94 4.09 32.67
N SER A 265 -21.80 4.91 31.63
CA SER A 265 -22.16 4.47 30.27
C SER A 265 -21.29 3.26 29.94
N LEU A 266 -21.92 2.12 29.68
CA LEU A 266 -21.20 0.89 29.34
C LEU A 266 -20.38 1.16 28.08
N PRO A 267 -19.07 0.83 28.06
CA PRO A 267 -18.30 0.89 26.84
C PRO A 267 -18.89 -0.10 25.82
N ASP A 268 -18.96 0.30 24.56
CA ASP A 268 -19.41 -0.59 23.49
C ASP A 268 -18.45 -1.80 23.44
N PRO A 269 -18.93 -3.05 23.54
CA PRO A 269 -18.07 -4.22 23.42
C PRO A 269 -17.34 -4.32 22.06
N THR A 270 -17.73 -3.53 21.05
CA THR A 270 -17.03 -3.49 19.75
C THR A 270 -15.88 -2.48 19.68
N ASP A 271 -15.82 -1.50 20.57
CA ASP A 271 -14.80 -0.43 20.57
C ASP A 271 -13.61 -0.77 21.48
N ASP A 272 -12.39 -0.35 21.09
CA ASP A 272 -11.11 -0.65 21.76
C ASP A 272 -10.73 0.32 22.90
#